data_AF-A0A518IQD5-F1
#
_entry.id   AF-A0A518IQD5-F1
#
_cell.length_a   1.000
_cell.length_b   1.000
_cell.length_c   1.000
_cell.angle_alpha   90.00
_cell.angle_beta   90.00
_cell.angle_gamma   90.00
#
_symmetry.space_group_name_H-M   'P 1'
#
loop_
_entity.id
_entity.type
_entity.pdbx_description
1 polymer ?
#
loop_
_entity_poly.entity_id
_entity_poly.type
_entity_poly.pdbx_seq_one_letter_code
_entity_poly.pdbx_strand_id
1 'polypeptide(L)'
;MLRVLLLTIAMTVTASQAMAIGELKKEWSNIYAGDDSGDFKTVARKAGCNLCHVKGVKDKKTAESRNEYGTAMTAFLKSKDIKIGDLKAQYKDDSTKEAAVKTMTTMFETVNKEKSKDGEAFGAKISAGKLPATDANL
;
A
#
# COMPACT_ATOMS: atom_id res chain seq x y z
N MET A 1 -1.69 -24.54 52.86
CA MET A 1 -1.88 -25.09 51.50
C MET A 1 -2.06 -23.94 50.52
N LEU A 2 -1.04 -23.70 49.70
CA LEU A 2 -0.91 -22.56 48.80
C LEU A 2 -1.71 -22.83 47.51
N ARG A 3 -2.76 -22.05 47.24
CA ARG A 3 -3.51 -22.10 45.97
C ARG A 3 -3.04 -20.93 45.10
N VAL A 4 -2.02 -21.16 44.28
CA VAL A 4 -1.59 -20.21 43.24
C VAL A 4 -2.50 -20.41 42.04
N LEU A 5 -3.42 -19.48 41.82
CA LEU A 5 -4.27 -19.42 40.62
C LEU A 5 -3.47 -18.69 39.52
N LEU A 6 -2.80 -19.46 38.64
CA LEU A 6 -2.13 -18.93 37.46
C LEU A 6 -3.18 -18.51 36.42
N LEU A 7 -3.53 -17.23 36.39
CA LEU A 7 -4.30 -16.62 35.30
C LEU A 7 -3.37 -16.49 34.07
N THR A 8 -3.51 -17.41 33.11
CA THR A 8 -2.89 -17.28 31.79
C THR A 8 -3.63 -16.22 30.97
N ILE A 9 -3.08 -15.01 30.95
CA ILE A 9 -3.49 -13.96 30.02
C ILE A 9 -3.04 -14.39 28.63
N ALA A 10 -3.98 -14.90 27.82
CA ALA A 10 -3.77 -15.11 26.40
C ALA A 10 -3.68 -13.75 25.70
N MET A 11 -2.46 -13.21 25.58
CA MET A 11 -2.20 -12.09 24.68
C MET A 11 -2.43 -12.58 23.25
N THR A 12 -3.58 -12.26 22.67
CA THR A 12 -3.82 -12.45 21.24
C THR A 12 -2.91 -11.49 20.48
N VAL A 13 -1.75 -12.00 20.07
CA VAL A 13 -0.87 -11.32 19.11
C VAL A 13 -1.63 -11.27 17.79
N THR A 14 -2.30 -10.14 17.51
CA THR A 14 -2.82 -9.88 16.17
C THR A 14 -1.62 -9.69 15.25
N ALA A 15 -1.16 -10.78 14.63
CA ALA A 15 -0.15 -10.71 13.58
C ALA A 15 -0.65 -9.74 12.51
N SER A 16 -0.01 -8.58 12.39
CA SER A 16 -0.33 -7.62 11.35
C SER A 16 -0.14 -8.32 10.00
N GLN A 17 -1.24 -8.61 9.31
CA GLN A 17 -1.18 -9.28 8.03
C GLN A 17 -0.35 -8.43 7.06
N ALA A 18 0.56 -9.10 6.37
CA ALA A 18 1.53 -8.55 5.45
C ALA A 18 0.91 -7.63 4.39
N MET A 19 1.28 -6.35 4.37
CA MET A 19 0.73 -5.36 3.43
C MET A 19 1.72 -5.06 2.29
N ALA A 20 1.90 -6.02 1.39
CA ALA A 20 2.46 -5.78 0.05
C ALA A 20 2.01 -6.91 -0.89
N ILE A 21 1.07 -6.63 -1.79
CA ILE A 21 0.60 -7.58 -2.81
C ILE A 21 1.04 -7.09 -4.19
N GLY A 22 1.45 -8.01 -5.07
CA GLY A 22 1.96 -7.66 -6.40
C GLY A 22 0.87 -7.07 -7.31
N GLU A 23 -0.37 -7.47 -7.06
CA GLU A 23 -1.59 -7.03 -7.73
C GLU A 23 -1.80 -5.52 -7.55
N LEU A 24 -1.47 -4.97 -6.37
CA LEU A 24 -1.59 -3.55 -6.11
C LEU A 24 -0.60 -2.73 -6.95
N LYS A 25 0.65 -3.20 -7.05
CA LYS A 25 1.66 -2.57 -7.94
C LYS A 25 1.21 -2.64 -9.40
N LYS A 26 0.67 -3.80 -9.81
CA LYS A 26 0.18 -4.00 -11.17
C LYS A 26 -0.90 -2.96 -11.48
N GLU A 27 -1.90 -2.84 -10.62
CA GLU A 27 -3.00 -1.91 -10.87
C GLU A 27 -2.58 -0.45 -10.81
N TRP A 28 -1.73 -0.08 -9.85
CA TRP A 28 -1.15 1.27 -9.83
C TRP A 28 -0.38 1.57 -11.12
N SER A 29 0.40 0.61 -11.62
CA SER A 29 1.16 0.78 -12.86
C SER A 29 0.24 0.87 -14.08
N ASN A 30 -0.86 0.12 -14.11
CA ASN A 30 -1.85 0.20 -15.19
C ASN A 30 -2.46 1.61 -15.29
N ILE A 31 -2.76 2.21 -14.13
CA ILE A 31 -3.42 3.53 -14.07
C ILE A 31 -2.44 4.66 -14.37
N TYR A 32 -1.24 4.63 -13.80
CA TYR A 32 -0.33 5.79 -13.81
C TYR A 32 0.95 5.61 -14.64
N ALA A 33 1.33 4.36 -14.94
CA ALA A 33 2.58 4.02 -15.63
C ALA A 33 2.35 3.09 -16.84
N GLY A 34 1.19 3.24 -17.49
CA GLY A 34 0.80 2.53 -18.70
C GLY A 34 1.66 2.90 -19.91
N ASP A 35 1.35 2.35 -21.08
CA ASP A 35 2.18 2.52 -22.28
C ASP A 35 2.36 3.98 -22.72
N ASP A 36 1.36 4.82 -22.48
CA ASP A 36 1.36 6.24 -22.85
C ASP A 36 2.05 7.16 -21.81
N SER A 37 2.56 6.61 -20.70
CA SER A 37 3.18 7.41 -19.62
C SER A 37 4.62 7.86 -19.90
N GLY A 38 5.13 7.63 -21.11
CA GLY A 38 6.44 8.10 -21.56
C GLY A 38 7.57 7.73 -20.58
N ASP A 39 8.38 8.73 -20.21
CA ASP A 39 9.52 8.55 -19.31
C ASP A 39 9.11 8.17 -17.88
N PHE A 40 7.91 8.56 -17.45
CA PHE A 40 7.42 8.23 -16.12
C PHE A 40 7.26 6.72 -15.93
N LYS A 41 6.95 5.98 -17.00
CA LYS A 41 6.96 4.51 -17.02
C LYS A 41 8.27 3.94 -16.48
N THR A 42 9.39 4.52 -16.89
CA THR A 42 10.73 4.08 -16.48
C THR A 42 10.99 4.42 -15.02
N VAL A 43 10.59 5.61 -14.57
CA VAL A 43 10.69 6.05 -13.18
C VAL A 43 9.88 5.13 -12.26
N ALA A 44 8.62 4.88 -12.58
CA ALA A 44 7.74 3.98 -11.85
C ALA A 44 8.27 2.53 -11.80
N ARG A 45 8.78 2.02 -12.93
CA ARG A 45 9.39 0.69 -12.99
C ARG A 45 10.62 0.56 -12.11
N LYS A 46 11.49 1.57 -12.12
CA LYS A 46 12.69 1.63 -11.25
C LYS A 46 12.32 1.69 -9.77
N ALA A 47 11.26 2.43 -9.41
CA ALA A 47 10.78 2.50 -8.04
C ALA A 47 10.22 1.15 -7.54
N GLY A 48 9.43 0.45 -8.37
CA GLY A 48 8.98 -0.90 -8.08
C GLY A 48 8.17 -1.00 -6.78
N CYS A 49 8.62 -1.81 -5.81
CA CYS A 49 7.96 -1.91 -4.50
C CYS A 49 8.14 -0.64 -3.64
N ASN A 50 9.17 0.15 -3.94
CA ASN A 50 9.52 1.35 -3.20
C ASN A 50 8.59 2.53 -3.53
N LEU A 51 7.63 2.32 -4.45
CA LEU A 51 6.50 3.21 -4.61
C LEU A 51 5.71 3.38 -3.30
N CYS A 52 5.56 2.31 -2.52
CA CYS A 52 4.84 2.31 -1.24
C CYS A 52 5.74 1.92 -0.06
N HIS A 53 6.99 1.50 -0.31
CA HIS A 53 7.92 1.05 0.71
C HIS A 53 9.20 1.88 0.75
N VAL A 54 9.86 1.89 1.90
CA VAL A 54 11.20 2.46 2.07
C VAL A 54 12.24 1.44 1.59
N LYS A 55 13.15 1.88 0.72
CA LYS A 55 14.26 1.05 0.24
C LYS A 55 15.19 0.67 1.39
N GLY A 56 15.62 -0.59 1.41
CA GLY A 56 16.60 -1.10 2.38
C GLY A 56 15.99 -1.67 3.67
N VAL A 57 14.66 -1.54 3.87
CA VAL A 57 13.99 -2.20 4.99
C VAL A 57 13.82 -3.69 4.69
N LYS A 58 14.37 -4.54 5.57
CA LYS A 58 14.39 -6.01 5.41
C LYS A 58 12.99 -6.61 5.46
N ASP A 59 12.20 -6.23 6.45
CA ASP A 59 10.83 -6.72 6.58
C ASP A 59 9.85 -5.71 5.97
N LYS A 60 9.35 -6.04 4.77
CA LYS A 60 8.38 -5.22 4.04
C LYS A 60 6.94 -5.31 4.59
N LYS A 61 6.71 -6.04 5.67
CA LYS A 61 5.38 -6.26 6.24
C LYS A 61 5.06 -5.29 7.37
N THR A 62 6.07 -4.65 7.93
CA THR A 62 5.96 -3.73 9.07
C THR A 62 5.44 -2.37 8.65
N ALA A 63 4.91 -1.61 9.61
CA ALA A 63 4.58 -0.20 9.36
C ALA A 63 5.81 0.63 8.99
N GLU A 64 6.96 0.34 9.59
CA GLU A 64 8.24 1.01 9.34
C GLU A 64 8.75 0.86 7.91
N SER A 65 8.33 -0.21 7.24
CA SER A 65 8.69 -0.45 5.84
C SER A 65 7.91 0.38 4.85
N ARG A 66 6.85 1.08 5.28
CA ARG A 66 5.98 1.86 4.41
C ARG A 66 6.48 3.29 4.35
N ASN A 67 6.57 3.81 3.14
CA ASN A 67 6.78 5.23 2.93
C ASN A 67 5.46 5.99 3.20
N GLU A 68 5.45 7.30 3.07
CA GLU A 68 4.25 8.11 3.32
C GLU A 68 3.04 7.71 2.45
N TYR A 69 3.29 7.34 1.20
CA TYR A 69 2.23 6.91 0.26
C TYR A 69 1.66 5.54 0.65
N GLY A 70 2.51 4.58 1.03
CA GLY A 70 2.07 3.28 1.55
C GLY A 70 1.38 3.37 2.90
N THR A 71 1.74 4.37 3.72
CA THR A 71 1.07 4.67 4.98
C THR A 71 -0.35 5.19 4.74
N ALA A 72 -0.52 6.12 3.80
CA ALA A 72 -1.83 6.64 3.42
C ALA A 72 -2.75 5.53 2.85
N MET A 73 -2.24 4.65 1.98
CA MET A 73 -3.00 3.48 1.51
C MET A 73 -3.44 2.57 2.67
N THR A 74 -2.55 2.33 3.63
CA THR A 74 -2.88 1.52 4.80
C THR A 74 -3.95 2.18 5.66
N ALA A 75 -3.91 3.50 5.82
CA ALA A 75 -4.92 4.25 6.56
C ALA A 75 -6.29 4.16 5.87
N PHE A 76 -6.33 4.29 4.54
CA PHE A 76 -7.55 4.11 3.76
C PHE A 76 -8.16 2.71 4.00
N LEU A 77 -7.36 1.65 3.83
CA LEU A 77 -7.84 0.27 4.00
C LEU A 77 -8.37 0.03 5.42
N LYS A 78 -7.67 0.52 6.45
CA LYS A 78 -8.13 0.46 7.84
C LYS A 78 -9.43 1.20 8.07
N SER A 79 -9.60 2.40 7.49
CA SER A 79 -10.82 3.20 7.63
C SER A 79 -12.06 2.53 7.04
N LYS A 80 -11.86 1.58 6.12
CA LYS A 80 -12.90 0.82 5.43
C LYS A 80 -13.02 -0.62 5.92
N ASP A 81 -12.25 -1.02 6.93
CA ASP A 81 -12.11 -2.40 7.40
C ASP A 81 -11.79 -3.41 6.28
N ILE A 82 -11.03 -2.96 5.27
CA ILE A 82 -10.64 -3.78 4.13
C ILE A 82 -9.31 -4.47 4.44
N LYS A 83 -9.30 -5.81 4.35
CA LYS A 83 -8.07 -6.59 4.47
C LYS A 83 -7.42 -6.74 3.10
N ILE A 84 -6.11 -6.50 3.05
CA ILE A 84 -5.34 -6.64 1.80
C ILE A 84 -5.35 -8.07 1.25
N GLY A 85 -5.49 -9.07 2.13
CA GLY A 85 -5.63 -10.48 1.74
C GLY A 85 -6.91 -10.74 0.96
N ASP A 86 -8.00 -10.09 1.35
CA ASP A 86 -9.30 -10.22 0.69
C ASP A 86 -9.25 -9.55 -0.69
N LEU A 87 -8.64 -8.37 -0.79
CA LEU A 87 -8.40 -7.71 -2.08
C LEU A 87 -7.56 -8.58 -3.03
N LYS A 88 -6.53 -9.26 -2.51
CA LYS A 88 -5.71 -10.18 -3.30
C LYS A 88 -6.53 -11.38 -3.79
N ALA A 89 -7.34 -11.98 -2.91
CA ALA A 89 -8.19 -13.11 -3.27
C ALA A 89 -9.21 -12.70 -4.34
N GLN A 90 -9.89 -11.58 -4.13
CA GLN A 90 -10.87 -11.04 -5.07
C GLN A 90 -10.24 -10.68 -6.42
N TYR A 91 -9.06 -10.08 -6.43
CA TYR A 91 -8.36 -9.74 -7.67
C TYR A 91 -8.03 -10.97 -8.53
N LYS A 92 -7.81 -12.14 -7.91
CA LYS A 92 -7.48 -13.40 -8.58
C LYS A 92 -8.68 -14.18 -9.07
N ASP A 93 -9.87 -13.86 -8.58
CA ASP A 93 -11.12 -14.49 -8.97
C ASP A 93 -11.84 -13.59 -9.97
N ASP A 94 -12.04 -14.07 -11.20
CA ASP A 94 -12.64 -13.28 -12.27
C ASP A 94 -14.04 -12.75 -11.93
N SER A 95 -14.80 -13.44 -11.06
CA SER A 95 -16.14 -13.01 -10.63
C SER A 95 -16.12 -11.80 -9.68
N THR A 96 -15.00 -11.55 -9.00
CA THR A 96 -14.86 -10.48 -8.00
C THR A 96 -13.73 -9.49 -8.32
N LYS A 97 -12.96 -9.75 -9.38
CA LYS A 97 -11.82 -8.94 -9.81
C LYS A 97 -12.19 -7.51 -10.12
N GLU A 98 -13.31 -7.27 -10.78
CA GLU A 98 -13.77 -5.91 -11.09
C GLU A 98 -14.00 -5.09 -9.80
N ALA A 99 -14.62 -5.71 -8.78
CA ALA A 99 -14.83 -5.08 -7.48
C ALA A 99 -13.51 -4.79 -6.76
N ALA A 100 -12.53 -5.71 -6.84
CA ALA A 100 -11.20 -5.51 -6.28
C ALA A 100 -10.48 -4.35 -6.97
N VAL A 101 -10.49 -4.31 -8.31
CA VAL A 101 -9.91 -3.22 -9.11
C VAL A 101 -10.55 -1.90 -8.74
N LYS A 102 -11.88 -1.81 -8.72
CA LYS A 102 -12.61 -0.60 -8.34
C LYS A 102 -12.23 -0.10 -6.94
N THR A 103 -12.05 -1.02 -6.00
CA THR A 103 -11.60 -0.70 -4.64
C THR A 103 -10.18 -0.15 -4.63
N MET A 104 -9.26 -0.77 -5.38
CA MET A 104 -7.89 -0.27 -5.53
C MET A 104 -7.85 1.10 -6.20
N THR A 105 -8.61 1.30 -7.29
CA THR A 105 -8.72 2.60 -7.97
C THR A 105 -9.24 3.68 -7.03
N THR A 106 -10.32 3.41 -6.30
CA THR A 106 -10.90 4.34 -5.31
C THR A 106 -9.89 4.70 -4.23
N MET A 107 -9.12 3.71 -3.75
CA MET A 107 -8.05 3.95 -2.80
C MET A 107 -6.99 4.89 -3.38
N PHE A 108 -6.51 4.63 -4.61
CA PHE A 108 -5.51 5.47 -5.25
C PHE A 108 -6.00 6.90 -5.46
N GLU A 109 -7.22 7.09 -5.96
CA GLU A 109 -7.81 8.42 -6.15
C GLU A 109 -7.99 9.17 -4.83
N THR A 110 -8.34 8.46 -3.76
CA THR A 110 -8.49 9.07 -2.43
C THR A 110 -7.14 9.47 -1.88
N VAL A 111 -6.17 8.56 -1.89
CA VAL A 111 -4.81 8.82 -1.41
C VAL A 111 -4.15 9.91 -2.24
N ASN A 112 -4.39 9.98 -3.55
CA ASN A 112 -3.81 11.01 -4.43
C ASN A 112 -4.16 12.45 -4.04
N LYS A 113 -5.23 12.65 -3.25
CA LYS A 113 -5.63 13.95 -2.70
C LYS A 113 -4.86 14.34 -1.44
N GLU A 114 -4.21 13.36 -0.79
CA GLU A 114 -3.37 13.59 0.38
C GLU A 114 -2.04 14.23 -0.04
N LYS A 115 -1.42 14.94 0.92
CA LYS A 115 -0.16 15.63 0.72
C LYS A 115 1.02 14.74 1.12
N SER A 116 2.06 14.78 0.30
CA SER A 116 3.40 14.33 0.67
C SER A 116 4.00 15.28 1.71
N LYS A 117 5.06 14.83 2.38
CA LYS A 117 5.87 15.59 3.34
C LYS A 117 6.43 16.90 2.77
N ASP A 118 6.60 16.99 1.45
CA ASP A 118 7.01 18.23 0.77
C ASP A 118 5.86 19.22 0.53
N GLY A 119 4.63 18.84 0.90
CA GLY A 119 3.43 19.68 0.79
C GLY A 119 2.69 19.57 -0.54
N GLU A 120 3.25 18.89 -1.55
CA GLU A 120 2.57 18.61 -2.82
C GLU A 120 1.61 17.42 -2.67
N ALA A 121 0.46 17.44 -3.36
CA ALA A 121 -0.45 16.31 -3.40
C ALA A 121 0.17 15.12 -4.16
N PHE A 122 -0.02 13.89 -3.67
CA PHE A 122 0.53 12.70 -4.33
C PHE A 122 0.13 12.60 -5.80
N GLY A 123 -1.15 12.88 -6.11
CA GLY A 123 -1.65 12.89 -7.49
C GLY A 123 -0.97 13.93 -8.38
N ALA A 124 -0.71 15.13 -7.84
CA ALA A 124 -0.02 16.19 -8.59
C ALA A 124 1.42 15.78 -8.96
N LYS A 125 2.12 15.11 -8.03
CA LYS A 125 3.46 14.58 -8.27
C LYS A 125 3.45 13.50 -9.35
N ILE A 126 2.50 12.56 -9.28
CA ILE A 126 2.34 11.50 -10.28
C ILE A 126 2.07 12.09 -11.66
N SER A 127 1.15 13.06 -11.76
CA SER A 127 0.86 13.76 -13.02
C SER A 127 2.06 14.55 -13.57
N ALA A 128 2.93 15.03 -12.69
CA ALA A 128 4.18 15.69 -13.06
C ALA A 128 5.33 14.72 -13.37
N GLY A 129 5.07 13.41 -13.43
CA GLY A 129 6.10 12.39 -13.70
C GLY A 129 7.06 12.16 -12.53
N LYS A 130 6.67 12.55 -11.31
CA LYS A 130 7.43 12.35 -10.07
C LYS A 130 6.83 11.21 -9.25
N LEU A 131 7.66 10.58 -8.42
CA LEU A 131 7.17 9.60 -7.45
C LEU A 131 6.32 10.27 -6.36
N PRO A 132 5.28 9.61 -5.84
CA PRO A 132 4.39 10.20 -4.85
C PRO A 132 5.13 10.46 -3.52
N ALA A 133 5.90 9.50 -3.04
CA ALA A 133 6.60 9.59 -1.77
C ALA A 133 8.01 10.21 -1.89
N THR A 134 8.38 11.02 -0.91
CA THR A 134 9.74 11.59 -0.74
C THR A 134 10.65 10.73 0.15
N ASP A 135 10.06 9.90 1.01
CA ASP A 135 10.76 9.11 2.03
C ASP A 135 11.01 7.66 1.60
N ALA A 136 10.96 7.37 0.31
CA ALA A 136 11.23 6.04 -0.24
C ALA A 136 12.72 5.65 -0.24
N ASN A 137 13.64 6.59 0.04
CA ASN A 137 15.09 6.41 -0.01
C ASN A 137 15.58 5.88 -1.38
N LEU A 138 15.05 6.49 -2.45
CA LEU A 138 15.25 6.09 -3.84
C LEU A 138 16.28 6.95 -4.57
#